data_AF-U6CYF9-F1
#
_entry.id   AF-U6CYF9-F1
#
_cell.length_a   1.000
_cell.length_b   1.000
_cell.length_c   1.000
_cell.angle_alpha   90.00
_cell.angle_beta   90.00
_cell.angle_gamma   90.00
#
_symmetry.space_group_name_H-M   'P 1'
#
loop_
_entity.id
_entity.type
_entity.pdbx_description
1 polymer ?
#
loop_
_entity_poly.entity_id
_entity_poly.type
_entity_poly.pdbx_seq_one_letter_code
_entity_poly.pdbx_strand_id
1 'polypeptide(L)' 'VRGVGTGGIVSTAFCLLYKLFTLKLTRKQVMGLITHTDSPYIRALGFMYIRYTQPPTDLWDWFESFLDDEE' A
#
# COMPACT_ATOMS: atom_id res chain seq x y z
N VAL A 1 -3.02 -18.75 29.91
CA VAL A 1 -3.66 -18.43 28.62
C VAL A 1 -2.99 -19.26 27.53
N ARG A 2 -3.75 -20.11 26.84
CA ARG A 2 -3.22 -21.10 25.87
C ARG A 2 -2.94 -20.42 24.53
N GLY A 3 -1.89 -20.88 23.84
CA GLY A 3 -1.35 -20.27 22.64
C GLY A 3 -2.38 -19.97 21.57
N VAL A 4 -2.52 -18.69 21.24
CA VAL A 4 -3.06 -18.24 19.96
C VAL A 4 -1.82 -18.09 19.09
N GLY A 5 -1.65 -18.97 18.10
CA GLY A 5 -0.64 -18.76 17.08
C GLY A 5 -0.87 -17.38 16.44
N THR A 6 0.19 -16.73 15.97
CA THR A 6 0.17 -15.39 15.35
C THR A 6 -0.86 -15.24 14.21
N GLY A 7 -1.48 -16.34 13.73
CA GLY A 7 -2.51 -16.43 12.70
C GLY A 7 -3.85 -15.72 12.95
N GLY A 8 -3.92 -14.78 13.90
CA GLY A 8 -5.06 -13.86 14.06
C GLY A 8 -4.66 -12.40 14.31
N ILE A 9 -3.36 -12.11 14.42
CA ILE A 9 -2.86 -10.75 14.65
C ILE A 9 -2.62 -10.10 13.29
N VAL A 10 -3.42 -9.08 12.98
CA VAL A 10 -3.26 -8.30 11.74
C VAL A 10 -2.01 -7.42 11.86
N SER A 11 -1.22 -7.34 10.79
CA SER A 11 -0.05 -6.47 10.79
C SER A 11 -0.46 -5.00 10.80
N THR A 12 0.39 -4.15 11.38
CA THR A 12 0.17 -2.70 11.40
C THR A 12 -0.03 -2.13 10.00
N ALA A 13 0.70 -2.65 8.99
CA ALA A 13 0.54 -2.26 7.60
C ALA A 13 -0.87 -2.55 7.07
N PHE A 14 -1.44 -3.73 7.33
CA PHE A 14 -2.81 -4.04 6.90
C PHE A 14 -3.86 -3.21 7.66
N CYS A 15 -3.63 -2.89 8.93
CA CYS A 15 -4.50 -1.98 9.68
C CYS A 15 -4.52 -0.57 9.07
N LEU A 16 -3.35 -0.03 8.70
CA LEU A 16 -3.23 1.25 8.01
C LEU A 16 -3.87 1.19 6.62
N LEU A 17 -3.61 0.15 5.84
CA LEU A 17 -4.20 -0.05 4.51
C LEU A 17 -5.74 -0.07 4.58
N TYR A 18 -6.31 -0.79 5.55
CA TYR A 18 -7.75 -0.80 5.79
C TYR A 18 -8.28 0.62 6.07
N LYS A 19 -7.59 1.38 6.93
CA LYS A 19 -7.94 2.79 7.17
C LYS A 19 -7.92 3.60 5.88
N LEU A 20 -6.89 3.46 5.03
CA LEU A 20 -6.82 4.15 3.74
C LEU A 20 -8.01 3.79 2.82
N PHE A 21 -8.46 2.52 2.82
CA PHE A 21 -9.67 2.14 2.06
C PHE A 21 -10.92 2.88 2.55
N THR A 22 -11.09 3.03 3.86
CA THR A 22 -12.24 3.76 4.42
C THR A 22 -12.22 5.26 4.08
N LEU A 23 -11.02 5.83 3.89
CA LEU A 23 -10.85 7.24 3.52
C LEU A 23 -11.08 7.51 2.03
N LYS A 24 -11.04 6.48 1.17
CA LYS A 24 -11.23 6.57 -0.29
C LYS A 24 -10.30 7.62 -0.92
N LEU A 25 -9.00 7.34 -0.90
CA LEU A 25 -7.98 8.25 -1.39
C LEU A 25 -8.24 8.67 -2.84
N THR A 26 -8.02 9.95 -3.11
CA THR A 26 -7.97 10.48 -4.47
C THR A 26 -6.67 10.05 -5.17
N ARG A 27 -6.66 10.05 -6.50
CA ARG A 27 -5.46 9.77 -7.30
C ARG A 27 -4.26 10.62 -6.87
N LYS A 28 -4.48 11.91 -6.55
CA LYS A 28 -3.42 12.81 -6.09
C LYS A 28 -2.82 12.36 -4.75
N GLN A 29 -3.65 11.90 -3.81
CA GLN A 29 -3.17 11.39 -2.53
C GLN A 29 -2.42 10.07 -2.68
N VAL A 30 -2.89 9.17 -3.56
CA VAL A 30 -2.17 7.92 -3.87
C VAL A 30 -0.82 8.21 -4.51
N MET A 31 -0.76 9.15 -5.47
CA MET A 31 0.51 9.60 -6.03
C MET A 31 1.45 10.17 -4.95
N GLY A 32 0.90 10.94 -4.01
CA GLY A 32 1.66 11.43 -2.86
C GLY A 32 2.21 10.33 -1.95
N LEU A 33 1.56 9.16 -1.87
CA LEU A 33 2.08 8.01 -1.12
C LEU A 33 3.21 7.30 -1.86
N ILE A 34 3.06 7.01 -3.16
CA ILE A 34 4.05 6.21 -3.90
C ILE A 34 5.30 7.00 -4.30
N THR A 35 5.26 8.33 -4.27
CA THR A 35 6.41 9.20 -4.53
C THR A 35 7.07 9.71 -3.24
N HIS A 36 6.64 9.23 -2.08
CA HIS A 36 7.09 9.73 -0.78
C HIS A 36 8.46 9.16 -0.40
N THR A 37 9.49 10.01 -0.29
CA THR A 37 10.88 9.57 -0.06
C THR A 37 11.30 9.49 1.42
N ASP A 38 10.40 9.78 2.36
CA ASP A 38 10.77 9.68 3.79
C ASP A 38 10.88 8.24 4.28
N SER A 39 10.20 7.28 3.64
CA SER A 39 10.25 5.87 4.03
C SER A 39 9.70 4.93 2.96
N PRO A 40 10.38 3.78 2.68
CA PRO A 40 9.89 2.78 1.73
C PRO A 40 8.54 2.18 2.16
N TYR A 41 8.26 2.12 3.47
CA TYR A 41 7.02 1.56 3.99
C TYR A 41 5.79 2.42 3.63
N ILE A 42 5.95 3.74 3.48
CA ILE A 42 4.88 4.63 3.04
C ILE A 42 4.53 4.35 1.58
N ARG A 43 5.56 4.23 0.73
CA ARG A 43 5.38 3.89 -0.69
C ARG A 43 4.79 2.50 -0.88
N ALA A 44 5.29 1.51 -0.15
CA ALA A 44 4.77 0.15 -0.17
C ALA A 44 3.28 0.10 0.19
N LEU A 45 2.82 0.91 1.17
CA LEU A 45 1.40 1.07 1.45
C LEU A 45 0.62 1.68 0.27
N GLY A 46 1.19 2.66 -0.41
CA GLY A 46 0.64 3.22 -1.65
C GLY A 46 0.50 2.18 -2.76
N PHE A 47 1.53 1.37 -3.01
CA PHE A 47 1.48 0.31 -4.02
C PHE A 47 0.51 -0.82 -3.65
N MET A 48 0.44 -1.21 -2.38
CA MET A 48 -0.59 -2.14 -1.91
C MET A 48 -2.00 -1.58 -2.12
N TYR A 49 -2.21 -0.29 -1.83
CA TYR A 49 -3.49 0.38 -2.08
C TYR A 49 -3.88 0.34 -3.56
N ILE A 50 -2.95 0.66 -4.47
CA ILE A 50 -3.15 0.58 -5.92
C ILE A 50 -3.52 -0.85 -6.33
N ARG A 51 -2.76 -1.84 -5.86
CA ARG A 51 -2.96 -3.26 -6.20
C ARG A 51 -4.36 -3.78 -5.89
N TYR A 52 -4.98 -3.28 -4.82
CA TYR A 52 -6.33 -3.67 -4.41
C TYR A 52 -7.47 -2.82 -4.99
N THR A 53 -7.18 -1.63 -5.52
CA THR A 53 -8.22 -0.67 -5.93
C THR A 53 -8.28 -0.42 -7.43
N GLN A 54 -7.17 -0.62 -8.15
CA GLN A 54 -7.09 -0.37 -9.59
C GLN A 54 -7.34 -1.67 -10.37
N PRO A 55 -7.95 -1.58 -11.57
CA PRO A 55 -8.10 -2.74 -12.43
C PRO A 55 -6.72 -3.24 -12.89
N PRO A 56 -6.56 -4.56 -13.14
CA PRO A 56 -5.26 -5.13 -13.52
C PRO A 56 -4.60 -4.48 -14.74
N THR A 57 -5.39 -3.98 -15.69
CA THR A 57 -4.92 -3.32 -16.90
C THR A 57 -4.16 -2.02 -16.63
N ASP A 58 -4.51 -1.34 -15.54
CA ASP A 58 -3.96 -0.01 -15.23
C ASP A 58 -2.69 -0.14 -14.37
N LEU A 59 -2.42 -1.31 -13.81
CA LEU A 59 -1.31 -1.49 -12.85
C LEU A 59 0.05 -1.16 -13.45
N TRP A 60 0.26 -1.45 -14.73
CA TRP A 60 1.54 -1.13 -15.39
C TRP A 60 1.84 0.37 -15.33
N ASP A 61 0.88 1.22 -15.69
CA ASP A 61 1.02 2.68 -15.68
C ASP A 61 1.34 3.25 -14.28
N TRP A 62 0.98 2.52 -13.22
CA TRP A 62 1.28 2.91 -11.85
C TRP A 62 2.66 2.44 -11.37
N PHE A 63 3.16 1.31 -11.88
CA PHE A 63 4.34 0.62 -11.34
C PHE A 63 5.59 0.80 -12.18
N GLU A 64 5.48 1.02 -13.50
CA GLU A 64 6.62 1.03 -14.44
C GLU A 64 7.79 1.91 -13.97
N SER A 65 7.49 3.14 -13.54
CA SER A 65 8.52 4.11 -13.09
C SER A 65 9.23 3.73 -11.80
N PHE A 66 8.79 2.69 -11.10
CA PHE A 66 9.30 2.29 -9.78
C PHE A 66 9.84 0.85 -9.76
N LEU A 67 9.94 0.18 -10.92
CA LEU A 67 10.44 -1.19 -10.98
C LEU A 67 11.93 -1.31 -10.63
N ASP A 68 12.71 -0.28 -10.95
CA ASP A 68 14.15 -0.17 -10.67
C ASP A 68 14.43 0.74 -9.46
N ASP A 69 13.45 0.94 -8.58
CA ASP A 69 13.62 1.74 -7.36
C ASP A 69 14.59 1.04 -6.39
N GLU A 70 15.67 1.74 -6.01
CA GLU A 70 16.74 1.20 -5.15
C GLU A 70 16.42 1.29 -3.64
N GLU A 71 15.34 1.98 -3.26
CA GLU A 71 14.87 2.12 -1.87
C GLU A 71 13.82 1.07 -1.47
#